data_AF-A0A9C9SBD1-F1
#
_entry.id   AF-A0A9C9SBD1-F1
#
_cell.length_a   1.000
_cell.length_b   1.000
_cell.length_c   1.000
_cell.angle_alpha   90.00
_cell.angle_beta   90.00
_cell.angle_gamma   90.00
#
_symmetry.space_group_name_H-M   'P 1'
#
loop_
_entity.id
_entity.type
_entity.pdbx_description
1 polymer ?
#
loop_
_entity_poly.entity_id
_entity_poly.type
_entity_poly.pdbx_seq_one_letter_code
_entity_poly.pdbx_strand_id
1 'polypeptide(L)'
;MLSMRKILMAALLVASFAAAAVEEARLPEQILAAVERGDIAGALRQLESHLEQYPDHLAARFLRARLHSREGRIEEAIAEYEEILKQHPQLPEAYNNLAALYVTKGNLEQARLILEQGMQTSPAYATLYRNLGSVYMEMARRSYTEARLLRGEPPPLELELLERPLAPPP
;
A
#
# COMPACT_ATOMS: atom_id res chain seq x y z
N MET A 1 36.76 35.13 -17.71
CA MET A 1 35.71 35.34 -16.69
C MET A 1 34.29 34.94 -17.11
N LEU A 2 34.01 34.61 -18.38
CA LEU A 2 32.66 34.28 -18.87
C LEU A 2 32.14 32.86 -18.49
N SER A 3 33.00 32.00 -17.93
CA SER A 3 32.71 30.57 -17.69
C SER A 3 32.00 30.32 -16.34
N MET A 4 32.38 31.03 -15.28
CA MET A 4 31.87 30.76 -13.92
C MET A 4 30.40 31.18 -13.72
N ARG A 5 29.97 32.28 -14.37
CA ARG A 5 28.56 32.72 -14.35
C ARG A 5 27.61 31.75 -15.03
N LYS A 6 28.04 31.07 -16.11
CA LYS A 6 27.21 30.09 -16.83
C LYS A 6 27.05 28.79 -16.03
N ILE A 7 28.10 28.34 -15.36
CA ILE A 7 28.06 27.16 -14.48
C ILE A 7 27.16 27.42 -13.27
N LEU A 8 27.27 28.60 -12.65
CA LEU A 8 26.42 28.97 -11.51
C LEU A 8 24.93 29.04 -11.89
N MET A 9 24.63 29.61 -13.06
CA MET A 9 23.25 29.72 -13.56
C MET A 9 22.64 28.35 -13.92
N ALA A 10 23.44 27.43 -14.48
CA ALA A 10 23.00 26.05 -14.73
C ALA A 10 22.77 25.25 -13.43
N ALA A 11 23.64 25.40 -12.42
CA ALA A 11 23.48 24.76 -11.12
C ALA A 11 22.24 25.27 -10.36
N LEU A 12 21.97 26.58 -10.42
CA LEU A 12 20.76 27.19 -9.87
C LEU A 12 19.49 26.68 -10.55
N LEU A 13 19.49 26.51 -11.87
CA LEU A 13 18.35 25.99 -12.64
C LEU A 13 18.05 24.51 -12.32
N VAL A 14 19.09 23.68 -12.18
CA VAL A 14 18.92 22.26 -11.79
C VAL A 14 18.40 22.15 -10.36
N ALA A 15 18.95 22.96 -9.43
CA ALA A 15 18.49 22.98 -8.04
C ALA A 15 17.05 23.49 -7.91
N SER A 16 16.65 24.52 -8.68
CA SER A 16 15.27 25.03 -8.66
C SER A 16 14.28 24.05 -9.27
N PHE A 17 14.67 23.33 -10.33
CA PHE A 17 13.82 22.30 -10.94
C PHE A 17 13.65 21.08 -10.04
N ALA A 18 14.74 20.62 -9.40
CA ALA A 18 14.67 19.54 -8.41
C ALA A 18 13.83 19.93 -7.18
N ALA A 19 13.95 21.16 -6.68
CA ALA A 19 13.12 21.65 -5.59
C ALA A 19 11.63 21.71 -5.98
N ALA A 20 11.30 22.19 -7.18
CA ALA A 20 9.92 22.24 -7.67
C ALA A 20 9.31 20.84 -7.85
N ALA A 21 10.06 19.87 -8.40
CA ALA A 21 9.59 18.49 -8.55
C ALA A 21 9.40 17.77 -7.21
N VAL A 22 10.21 18.10 -6.20
CA VAL A 22 10.04 17.60 -4.82
C VAL A 22 8.83 18.25 -4.15
N GLU A 23 8.58 19.54 -4.39
CA GLU A 23 7.40 20.25 -3.91
C GLU A 23 6.11 19.67 -4.51
N GLU A 24 6.12 19.33 -5.80
CA GLU A 24 5.00 18.70 -6.51
C GLU A 24 4.74 17.25 -6.06
N ALA A 25 5.76 16.56 -5.52
CA ALA A 25 5.61 15.24 -4.91
C ALA A 25 5.17 15.31 -3.43
N ARG A 26 5.21 16.49 -2.81
CA ARG A 26 4.94 16.68 -1.39
C ARG A 26 3.46 16.88 -1.13
N LEU A 27 2.91 16.07 -0.23
CA LEU A 27 1.54 16.24 0.21
C LEU A 27 1.33 17.57 0.97
N PRO A 28 0.20 18.26 0.76
CA PRO A 28 -0.19 19.40 1.58
C PRO A 28 -0.15 19.08 3.08
N GLU A 29 0.48 19.95 3.87
CA GLU A 29 0.65 19.75 5.32
C GLU A 29 -0.68 19.56 6.06
N GLN A 30 -1.74 20.22 5.60
CA GLN A 30 -3.08 20.13 6.19
C GLN A 30 -3.66 18.71 6.09
N ILE A 31 -3.36 17.98 5.01
CA ILE A 31 -3.78 16.59 4.81
C ILE A 31 -3.05 15.71 5.82
N LEU A 32 -1.74 15.87 5.95
CA LEU A 32 -0.92 15.11 6.89
C LEU A 32 -1.36 15.38 8.34
N ALA A 33 -1.57 16.65 8.69
CA ALA A 33 -2.02 17.04 10.02
C ALA A 33 -3.42 16.49 10.35
N ALA A 34 -4.32 16.37 9.37
CA ALA A 34 -5.61 15.71 9.57
C ALA A 34 -5.46 14.22 9.86
N VAL A 35 -4.56 13.52 9.13
CA VAL A 35 -4.24 12.10 9.38
C VAL A 35 -3.64 11.91 10.78
N GLU A 36 -2.72 12.77 11.19
CA GLU A 36 -2.07 12.73 12.52
C GLU A 36 -3.08 12.92 13.65
N ARG A 37 -4.08 13.79 13.48
CA ARG A 37 -5.17 13.98 14.43
C ARG A 37 -6.22 12.87 14.40
N GLY A 38 -6.11 11.91 13.48
CA GLY A 38 -7.10 10.85 13.28
C GLY A 38 -8.40 11.34 12.63
N ASP A 39 -8.43 12.55 12.08
CA ASP A 39 -9.56 13.06 11.30
C ASP A 39 -9.53 12.47 9.88
N ILE A 40 -9.85 11.18 9.79
CA ILE A 40 -9.81 10.42 8.53
C ILE A 40 -10.79 11.01 7.51
N ALA A 41 -12.00 11.35 7.95
CA ALA A 41 -13.01 11.98 7.10
C ALA A 41 -12.55 13.34 6.55
N GLY A 42 -11.92 14.18 7.37
CA GLY A 42 -11.33 15.45 6.93
C GLY A 42 -10.15 15.27 5.99
N ALA A 43 -9.27 14.31 6.25
CA ALA A 43 -8.15 14.00 5.37
C ALA A 43 -8.63 13.54 3.99
N LEU A 44 -9.67 12.70 3.92
CA LEU A 44 -10.25 12.21 2.67
C LEU A 44 -10.89 13.34 1.84
N ARG A 45 -11.64 14.25 2.47
CA ARG A 45 -12.19 15.42 1.76
C ARG A 45 -11.10 16.31 1.17
N GLN A 46 -10.02 16.52 1.91
CA GLN A 46 -8.89 17.32 1.41
C GLN A 46 -8.13 16.59 0.29
N LEU A 47 -7.96 15.27 0.39
CA LEU A 47 -7.39 14.44 -0.67
C LEU A 47 -8.22 14.47 -1.94
N GLU A 48 -9.55 14.41 -1.82
CA GLU A 48 -10.45 14.51 -2.97
C GLU A 48 -10.29 15.84 -3.69
N SER A 49 -10.36 16.97 -2.98
CA SER A 49 -10.15 18.30 -3.57
C SER A 49 -8.73 18.48 -4.14
N HIS A 50 -7.71 17.88 -3.53
CA HIS A 50 -6.35 17.92 -4.06
C HIS A 50 -6.22 17.12 -5.36
N LEU A 51 -6.81 15.92 -5.41
CA LEU A 51 -6.76 15.04 -6.58
C LEU A 51 -7.64 15.53 -7.74
N GLU A 52 -8.60 16.42 -7.51
CA GLU A 52 -9.28 17.16 -8.58
C GLU A 52 -8.32 18.06 -9.37
N GLN A 53 -7.32 18.64 -8.69
CA GLN A 53 -6.32 19.52 -9.30
C GLN A 53 -5.08 18.74 -9.79
N TYR A 54 -4.71 17.70 -9.08
CA TYR A 54 -3.51 16.89 -9.33
C TYR A 54 -3.87 15.40 -9.41
N PRO A 55 -4.60 14.95 -10.46
CA PRO A 55 -5.15 13.61 -10.53
C PRO A 55 -4.10 12.50 -10.50
N ASP A 56 -2.87 12.79 -10.95
CA ASP A 56 -1.76 11.83 -11.00
C ASP A 56 -0.80 11.94 -9.81
N HIS A 57 -1.15 12.71 -8.76
CA HIS A 57 -0.30 12.87 -7.58
C HIS A 57 -0.21 11.54 -6.80
N LEU A 58 0.83 10.75 -7.08
CA LEU A 58 1.00 9.39 -6.57
C LEU A 58 0.85 9.28 -5.04
N ALA A 59 1.53 10.15 -4.28
CA ALA A 59 1.47 10.07 -2.81
C ALA A 59 0.06 10.35 -2.26
N ALA A 60 -0.74 11.20 -2.94
CA ALA A 60 -2.11 11.51 -2.55
C ALA A 60 -3.04 10.34 -2.83
N ARG A 61 -2.92 9.73 -4.02
CA ARG A 61 -3.65 8.49 -4.37
C ARG A 61 -3.32 7.36 -3.42
N PHE A 62 -2.04 7.15 -3.13
CA PHE A 62 -1.58 6.12 -2.21
C PHE A 62 -2.12 6.35 -0.80
N LEU A 63 -2.07 7.60 -0.30
CA LEU A 63 -2.62 7.94 1.00
C LEU A 63 -4.14 7.72 1.04
N ARG A 64 -4.86 8.14 0.00
CA ARG A 64 -6.31 7.94 -0.11
C ARG A 64 -6.67 6.45 -0.07
N ALA A 65 -5.98 5.60 -0.84
CA ALA A 65 -6.18 4.15 -0.82
C ALA A 65 -5.96 3.55 0.58
N ARG A 66 -4.89 3.98 1.27
CA ARG A 66 -4.61 3.57 2.65
C ARG A 66 -5.70 4.02 3.63
N LEU A 67 -6.25 5.22 3.46
CA LEU A 67 -7.36 5.70 4.29
C LEU A 67 -8.69 5.00 3.98
N HIS A 68 -8.96 4.68 2.72
CA HIS A 68 -10.09 3.82 2.33
C HIS A 68 -10.00 2.45 3.03
N SER A 69 -8.83 1.82 3.01
CA SER A 69 -8.57 0.57 3.72
C SER A 69 -8.90 0.67 5.22
N ARG A 70 -8.42 1.73 5.89
CA ARG A 70 -8.69 1.96 7.33
C ARG A 70 -10.16 2.16 7.67
N GLU A 71 -10.94 2.74 6.75
CA GLU A 71 -12.39 2.95 6.90
C GLU A 71 -13.21 1.72 6.50
N GLY A 72 -12.59 0.61 6.11
CA GLY A 72 -13.30 -0.58 5.63
C GLY A 72 -13.87 -0.43 4.21
N ARG A 73 -13.51 0.64 3.49
CA ARG A 73 -13.82 0.84 2.07
C ARG A 73 -12.82 0.06 1.21
N ILE A 74 -12.89 -1.26 1.36
CA ILE A 74 -11.91 -2.21 0.82
C ILE A 74 -11.88 -2.16 -0.72
N GLU A 75 -13.03 -1.98 -1.34
CA GLU A 75 -13.19 -2.09 -2.79
C GLU A 75 -12.59 -0.87 -3.50
N GLU A 76 -12.82 0.32 -2.92
CA GLU A 76 -12.20 1.56 -3.37
C GLU A 76 -10.67 1.52 -3.20
N ALA A 77 -10.18 0.99 -2.08
CA ALA A 77 -8.75 0.84 -1.85
C ALA A 77 -8.09 -0.13 -2.86
N ILE A 78 -8.74 -1.26 -3.16
CA ILE A 78 -8.26 -2.23 -4.16
C ILE A 78 -8.15 -1.55 -5.52
N ALA A 79 -9.22 -0.91 -5.99
CA ALA A 79 -9.25 -0.26 -7.30
C ALA A 79 -8.15 0.80 -7.44
N GLU A 80 -7.90 1.57 -6.36
CA GLU A 80 -6.87 2.60 -6.37
C GLU A 80 -5.45 2.02 -6.37
N TYR A 81 -5.17 0.97 -5.60
CA TYR A 81 -3.87 0.29 -5.64
C TYR A 81 -3.62 -0.42 -6.97
N GLU A 82 -4.64 -1.04 -7.57
CA GLU A 82 -4.54 -1.63 -8.91
C GLU A 82 -4.14 -0.58 -9.95
N GLU A 83 -4.75 0.60 -9.91
CA GLU A 83 -4.42 1.68 -10.85
C GLU A 83 -3.03 2.27 -10.58
N ILE A 84 -2.63 2.41 -9.30
CA ILE A 84 -1.25 2.78 -8.95
C ILE A 84 -0.26 1.78 -9.54
N LEU A 85 -0.53 0.48 -9.44
CA LEU A 85 0.37 -0.56 -9.92
C LEU A 85 0.45 -0.66 -11.45
N LYS A 86 -0.59 -0.26 -12.18
CA LYS A 86 -0.52 -0.12 -13.64
C LYS A 86 0.49 0.95 -14.06
N GLN A 87 0.56 2.05 -13.33
CA GLN A 87 1.44 3.19 -13.64
C GLN A 87 2.83 3.05 -12.99
N HIS A 88 2.90 2.42 -11.82
CA HIS A 88 4.10 2.29 -10.98
C HIS A 88 4.32 0.83 -10.54
N PRO A 89 4.64 -0.10 -11.47
CA PRO A 89 4.80 -1.52 -11.17
C PRO A 89 6.03 -1.85 -10.32
N GLN A 90 6.88 -0.87 -10.00
CA GLN A 90 8.06 -1.03 -9.14
C GLN A 90 7.83 -0.54 -7.71
N LEU A 91 6.57 -0.33 -7.30
CA LEU A 91 6.23 0.16 -5.96
C LEU A 91 5.83 -1.02 -5.04
N PRO A 92 6.77 -1.63 -4.29
CA PRO A 92 6.49 -2.81 -3.48
C PRO A 92 5.46 -2.55 -2.38
N GLU A 93 5.38 -1.32 -1.86
CA GLU A 93 4.40 -0.91 -0.87
C GLU A 93 2.96 -1.06 -1.38
N ALA A 94 2.72 -0.84 -2.68
CA ALA A 94 1.38 -0.98 -3.27
C ALA A 94 0.98 -2.45 -3.40
N TYR A 95 1.89 -3.34 -3.83
CA TYR A 95 1.65 -4.79 -3.82
C TYR A 95 1.36 -5.30 -2.40
N ASN A 96 2.15 -4.84 -1.43
CA ASN A 96 1.98 -5.20 -0.03
C ASN A 96 0.58 -4.84 0.51
N ASN A 97 0.13 -3.60 0.28
CA ASN A 97 -1.19 -3.15 0.73
C ASN A 97 -2.33 -3.83 -0.04
N LEU A 98 -2.19 -4.00 -1.36
CA LEU A 98 -3.19 -4.71 -2.16
C LEU A 98 -3.37 -6.16 -1.70
N ALA A 99 -2.26 -6.87 -1.43
CA ALA A 99 -2.32 -8.22 -0.90
C ALA A 99 -3.00 -8.28 0.48
N ALA A 100 -2.72 -7.32 1.37
CA ALA A 100 -3.38 -7.23 2.67
C ALA A 100 -4.91 -7.07 2.53
N LEU A 101 -5.38 -6.27 1.56
CA LEU A 101 -6.81 -6.13 1.26
C LEU A 101 -7.43 -7.45 0.80
N TYR A 102 -6.75 -8.21 -0.06
CA TYR A 102 -7.24 -9.54 -0.46
C TYR A 102 -7.26 -10.55 0.70
N VAL A 103 -6.31 -10.48 1.64
CA VAL A 103 -6.35 -11.25 2.89
C VAL A 103 -7.59 -10.86 3.71
N THR A 104 -7.88 -9.56 3.86
CA THR A 104 -9.10 -9.08 4.54
C THR A 104 -10.38 -9.62 3.91
N LYS A 105 -10.41 -9.76 2.58
CA LYS A 105 -11.52 -10.39 1.84
C LYS A 105 -11.56 -11.91 1.92
N GLY A 106 -10.58 -12.54 2.58
CA GLY A 106 -10.41 -13.98 2.64
C GLY A 106 -9.92 -14.62 1.33
N ASN A 107 -9.52 -13.83 0.33
CA ASN A 107 -9.02 -14.29 -0.95
C ASN A 107 -7.49 -14.47 -0.92
N LEU A 108 -7.06 -15.55 -0.29
CA LEU A 108 -5.64 -15.82 -0.05
C LEU A 108 -4.85 -16.11 -1.32
N GLU A 109 -5.46 -16.75 -2.32
CA GLU A 109 -4.80 -17.02 -3.60
C GLU A 109 -4.48 -15.72 -4.34
N GLN A 110 -5.41 -14.78 -4.36
CA GLN A 110 -5.13 -13.48 -4.99
C GLN A 110 -4.06 -12.71 -4.21
N ALA A 111 -4.09 -12.74 -2.88
CA ALA A 111 -3.03 -12.14 -2.06
C ALA A 111 -1.66 -12.74 -2.38
N ARG A 112 -1.56 -14.07 -2.51
CA ARG A 112 -0.34 -14.79 -2.90
C ARG A 112 0.17 -14.31 -4.26
N LEU A 113 -0.69 -14.28 -5.27
CA LEU A 113 -0.34 -13.84 -6.63
C LEU A 113 0.18 -12.39 -6.66
N ILE A 114 -0.48 -11.48 -5.95
CA ILE A 114 -0.06 -10.06 -5.87
C ILE A 114 1.32 -9.93 -5.21
N LEU A 115 1.60 -10.68 -4.13
CA LEU A 115 2.91 -10.65 -3.48
C LEU A 115 4.00 -11.23 -4.38
N GLU A 116 3.72 -12.34 -5.08
CA GLU A 116 4.63 -12.93 -6.06
C GLU A 116 4.95 -11.97 -7.21
N GLN A 117 3.96 -11.22 -7.72
CA GLN A 117 4.18 -10.16 -8.70
C GLN A 117 5.08 -9.05 -8.16
N GLY A 118 4.82 -8.57 -6.95
CA GLY A 118 5.66 -7.54 -6.33
C GLY A 118 7.11 -8.01 -6.13
N MET A 119 7.33 -9.29 -5.85
CA MET A 119 8.67 -9.87 -5.70
C MET A 119 9.42 -9.95 -7.03
N GLN A 120 8.72 -10.07 -8.17
CA GLN A 120 9.35 -10.04 -9.49
C GLN A 120 9.95 -8.66 -9.80
N THR A 121 9.30 -7.58 -9.37
CA THR A 121 9.76 -6.21 -9.65
C THR A 121 10.63 -5.64 -8.52
N SER A 122 10.48 -6.14 -7.29
CA SER A 122 11.16 -5.64 -6.09
C SER A 122 11.73 -6.79 -5.22
N PRO A 123 12.67 -7.60 -5.73
CA PRO A 123 13.15 -8.81 -5.07
C PRO A 123 13.89 -8.57 -3.75
N ALA A 124 14.33 -7.35 -3.46
CA ALA A 124 15.00 -6.99 -2.21
C ALA A 124 14.03 -6.57 -1.08
N TYR A 125 12.73 -6.42 -1.38
CA TYR A 125 11.77 -5.91 -0.40
C TYR A 125 11.30 -7.00 0.56
N ALA A 126 12.00 -7.14 1.69
CA ALA A 126 11.81 -8.22 2.67
C ALA A 126 10.37 -8.37 3.19
N THR A 127 9.60 -7.28 3.26
CA THR A 127 8.20 -7.31 3.72
C THR A 127 7.29 -8.15 2.82
N LEU A 128 7.55 -8.22 1.50
CA LEU A 128 6.75 -9.07 0.60
C LEU A 128 6.92 -10.55 0.94
N TYR A 129 8.16 -11.00 1.18
CA TYR A 129 8.44 -12.39 1.58
C TYR A 129 7.81 -12.75 2.91
N ARG A 130 7.91 -11.84 3.90
CA ARG A 130 7.28 -12.03 5.22
C ARG A 130 5.77 -12.21 5.07
N ASN A 131 5.13 -11.35 4.30
CA ASN A 131 3.68 -11.39 4.13
C ASN A 131 3.23 -12.59 3.28
N LEU A 132 4.05 -13.03 2.32
CA LEU A 132 3.80 -14.25 1.55
C LEU A 132 3.87 -15.49 2.46
N GLY A 133 4.83 -15.53 3.39
CA GLY A 133 4.90 -16.56 4.43
C GLY A 133 3.64 -16.60 5.30
N SER A 134 3.15 -15.44 5.75
CA SER A 134 1.88 -15.34 6.49
C SER A 134 0.68 -15.84 5.69
N VAL A 135 0.61 -15.52 4.40
CA VAL A 135 -0.45 -16.01 3.49
C VAL A 135 -0.39 -17.53 3.37
N TYR A 136 0.78 -18.12 3.14
CA TYR A 136 0.94 -19.58 3.07
C TYR A 136 0.57 -20.28 4.38
N MET A 137 0.94 -19.70 5.53
CA MET A 137 0.56 -20.24 6.84
C MET A 137 -0.96 -20.27 7.02
N GLU A 138 -1.65 -19.20 6.63
CA GLU A 138 -3.11 -19.12 6.69
C GLU A 138 -3.77 -20.13 5.73
N MET A 139 -3.26 -20.27 4.51
CA MET A 139 -3.75 -21.27 3.55
C MET A 139 -3.59 -22.70 4.10
N ALA A 140 -2.40 -23.04 4.60
CA ALA A 140 -2.11 -24.36 5.18
C ALA A 140 -3.01 -24.67 6.36
N ARG A 141 -3.22 -23.69 7.24
CA ARG A 141 -4.17 -23.78 8.35
C ARG A 141 -5.59 -24.08 7.87
N ARG A 142 -6.10 -23.37 6.86
CA ARG A 142 -7.45 -23.59 6.34
C ARG A 142 -7.61 -24.98 5.75
N SER A 143 -6.66 -25.42 4.91
CA SER A 143 -6.66 -26.76 4.33
C SER A 143 -6.58 -27.86 5.40
N TYR A 144 -5.78 -27.65 6.45
CA TYR A 144 -5.70 -28.59 7.57
C TYR A 144 -7.01 -28.70 8.34
N THR A 145 -7.63 -27.56 8.68
CA THR A 145 -8.94 -27.52 9.35
C THR A 145 -10.02 -28.21 8.51
N GLU A 146 -10.07 -27.92 7.21
CA GLU A 146 -11.01 -28.56 6.28
C GLU A 146 -10.83 -30.09 6.26
N ALA A 147 -9.59 -30.57 6.13
CA ALA A 147 -9.30 -32.01 6.12
C ALA A 147 -9.74 -32.72 7.41
N ARG A 148 -9.63 -32.06 8.58
CA ARG A 148 -10.11 -32.60 9.86
C ARG A 148 -11.62 -32.69 9.92
N LEU A 149 -12.31 -31.62 9.49
CA LEU A 149 -13.77 -31.59 9.44
C LEU A 149 -14.31 -32.71 8.54
N LEU A 150 -13.67 -32.96 7.40
CA LEU A 150 -14.02 -34.08 6.52
C LEU A 150 -13.82 -35.46 7.16
N ARG A 151 -12.92 -35.57 8.14
CA ARG A 151 -12.71 -36.79 8.95
C ARG A 151 -13.61 -36.88 10.19
N GLY A 152 -14.50 -35.90 10.40
CA GLY A 152 -15.36 -35.82 11.59
C GLY A 152 -14.61 -35.42 12.86
N GLU A 153 -13.40 -34.88 12.74
CA GLU A 153 -12.61 -34.38 13.88
C GLU A 153 -12.93 -32.88 14.11
N PRO A 154 -13.02 -32.42 15.37
CA PRO A 154 -13.21 -31.01 15.65
C PRO A 154 -12.00 -30.17 15.18
N PRO A 155 -12.21 -28.86 14.91
CA PRO A 155 -11.12 -27.96 14.57
C PRO A 155 -10.08 -27.90 15.70
N PRO A 156 -8.78 -27.69 15.39
CA PRO A 156 -7.72 -27.62 16.40
C PRO A 156 -7.95 -26.47 17.40
N LEU A 157 -7.88 -26.76 18.70
CA LEU A 157 -8.04 -25.79 19.80
C LEU A 157 -7.01 -24.63 19.77
N GLU A 158 -5.82 -24.83 19.20
CA GLU A 158 -4.78 -23.80 19.12
C GLU A 158 -5.04 -22.71 18.05
N LEU A 159 -6.02 -22.90 17.17
CA LEU A 159 -6.34 -21.93 16.12
C LEU A 159 -7.23 -20.79 16.58
N GLU A 160 -7.88 -20.92 17.74
CA GLU A 160 -8.67 -19.86 18.40
C GLU A 160 -7.77 -18.70 18.89
N LEU A 161 -6.53 -19.00 19.31
CA LEU A 161 -5.57 -17.99 19.77
C LEU A 161 -4.90 -17.21 18.62
N LEU A 162 -5.05 -17.69 17.38
CA LEU A 162 -4.61 -17.04 16.14
C LEU A 162 -5.79 -16.39 15.37
N GLU A 163 -7.01 -16.37 15.93
CA GLU A 163 -8.14 -15.63 15.37
C GLU A 163 -8.02 -14.11 15.47
N ARG A 164 -6.91 -13.60 16.01
CA ARG A 164 -6.58 -12.20 15.79
C ARG A 164 -6.34 -12.02 14.28
N PRO A 165 -7.11 -11.17 13.59
CA PRO A 165 -6.81 -10.83 12.21
C PRO A 165 -5.34 -10.45 12.15
N LEU A 166 -4.62 -10.95 11.14
CA LEU A 166 -3.29 -10.47 10.80
C LEU A 166 -3.38 -8.94 10.85
N ALA A 167 -2.81 -8.33 11.89
CA ALA A 167 -2.89 -6.89 12.04
C ALA A 167 -2.33 -6.32 10.73
N PRO A 168 -3.03 -5.36 10.10
CA PRO A 168 -2.45 -4.70 8.93
C PRO A 168 -1.04 -4.26 9.33
N PRO A 169 -0.02 -4.49 8.50
CA PRO A 169 1.33 -4.06 8.83
C PRO A 169 1.30 -2.57 9.18
N PRO A 170 2.10 -2.12 10.18
CA PRO A 170 2.16 -0.72 10.58
C PRO A 170 2.51 0.19 9.40
#